data_AF-A0A811T986-F1
#
_entry.id   AF-A0A811T986-F1
#
_cell.length_a   1.000
_cell.length_b   1.000
_cell.length_c   1.000
_cell.angle_alpha   90.00
_cell.angle_beta   90.00
_cell.angle_gamma   90.00
#
_symmetry.space_group_name_H-M   'P 1'
#
loop_
_entity.id
_entity.type
_entity.pdbx_description
1 polymer ?
#
loop_
_entity_poly.entity_id
_entity_poly.type
_entity_poly.pdbx_seq_one_letter_code
_entity_poly.pdbx_strand_id
1 'polypeptide(L)' 'MLKIKEEDLQYIYQKNERKGVIMDIQTFEAVMEALEDYEDAVDFEVLKTEETIDYEEYRKSRLKQDV' A
#
# COMPACT_ATOMS: atom_id res chain seq x y z
N MET A 1 8.98 0.15 13.23
CA MET A 1 8.20 1.35 12.86
C MET A 1 9.06 2.58 13.01
N LEU A 2 9.58 3.09 11.89
CA LEU A 2 10.23 4.40 11.84
C LEU A 2 9.19 5.47 12.18
N LYS A 3 9.46 6.27 13.21
CA LYS A 3 8.61 7.40 13.59
C LYS A 3 9.10 8.62 12.81
N ILE A 4 8.46 8.91 11.69
CA ILE A 4 8.68 10.15 10.94
C ILE A 4 8.26 11.30 11.86
N LYS A 5 9.18 12.20 12.18
CA LYS A 5 8.86 13.40 12.97
C LYS A 5 8.48 14.52 12.01
N GLU A 6 7.39 15.23 12.30
CA GLU A 6 6.96 16.39 11.51
C GLU A 6 8.03 17.49 11.43
N GLU A 7 8.91 17.54 12.44
CA GLU A 7 10.06 18.46 12.53
C GLU A 7 11.04 18.32 11.35
N ASP A 8 11.10 17.14 10.73
CA ASP A 8 12.03 16.82 9.64
C ASP A 8 11.43 17.14 8.25
N LEU A 9 10.18 17.61 8.19
CA LEU A 9 9.47 17.89 6.94
C LEU A 9 9.42 19.40 6.66
N GLN A 10 9.88 19.80 5.47
CA GLN A 10 9.74 21.17 4.98
C GLN A 10 8.60 21.25 3.97
N TYR A 11 7.68 22.19 4.14
CA TYR A 11 6.52 22.34 3.28
C TYR A 11 6.71 23.44 2.24
N ILE A 12 6.38 23.14 0.98
CA ILE A 12 6.37 24.12 -0.11
C ILE A 12 4.95 24.67 -0.23
N TYR A 13 4.81 26.00 -0.13
CA TYR A 13 3.54 26.71 -0.28
C TYR A 13 3.53 27.58 -1.53
N GLN A 14 2.39 27.61 -2.22
CA GLN A 14 2.10 28.56 -3.30
C GLN A 14 0.73 29.18 -3.05
N LYS A 15 0.64 30.52 -2.98
CA LYS A 15 -0.60 31.24 -2.68
C LYS A 15 -1.30 30.74 -1.39
N ASN A 16 -0.52 30.49 -0.33
CA ASN A 16 -0.98 29.89 0.93
C ASN A 16 -1.54 28.46 0.85
N GLU A 17 -1.46 27.80 -0.32
CA GLU A 17 -1.79 26.39 -0.45
C GLU A 17 -0.51 25.54 -0.38
N ARG A 18 -0.54 24.47 0.41
CA ARG A 18 0.53 23.47 0.44
C ARG A 18 0.56 22.75 -0.91
N LYS A 19 1.68 22.82 -1.63
CA LYS A 19 1.88 22.18 -2.94
C LYS A 19 2.86 21.03 -2.92
N GLY A 20 3.72 20.95 -1.91
CA GLY A 20 4.71 19.88 -1.82
C GLY A 20 5.36 19.79 -0.45
N VAL A 21 6.18 18.76 -0.30
CA VAL A 21 7.04 18.52 0.85
C VAL A 21 8.44 18.24 0.34
N ILE A 22 9.43 18.80 1.03
CA ILE A 22 10.84 18.43 0.94
C ILE A 22 11.12 17.61 2.19
N MET A 23 11.66 16.41 1.99
CA MET A 23 12.10 15.50 3.03
C MET A 23 13.41 14.84 2.58
N ASP A 24 14.18 14.31 3.51
CA ASP A 24 15.36 13.52 3.17
C ASP A 24 14.95 12.15 2.58
N ILE A 25 15.89 11.52 1.88
CA ILE A 25 15.65 10.28 1.15
C ILE A 25 15.28 9.13 2.11
N GLN A 26 15.89 9.06 3.31
CA GLN A 26 15.61 7.99 4.27
C GLN A 26 14.19 8.11 4.81
N THR A 27 13.74 9.34 5.09
CA THR A 27 12.36 9.61 5.47
C THR A 27 11.39 9.27 4.35
N PHE A 28 11.72 9.58 3.10
CA PHE A 28 10.90 9.21 1.94
C PHE A 28 10.75 7.69 1.80
N GLU A 29 11.85 6.95 1.85
CA GLU A 29 11.85 5.48 1.77
C GLU A 29 11.00 4.86 2.88
N ALA A 30 11.14 5.36 4.12
CA ALA A 30 10.35 4.89 5.26
C ALA A 30 8.85 5.20 5.11
N VAL A 31 8.48 6.34 4.50
CA VAL A 31 7.08 6.65 4.17
C VAL A 31 6.54 5.66 3.14
N MET A 32 7.30 5.40 2.07
CA MET A 32 6.87 4.51 0.99
C MET A 32 6.66 3.08 1.49
N GLU A 33 7.61 2.54 2.26
CA GLU A 33 7.50 1.21 2.88
C GLU A 33 6.25 1.11 3.77
N ALA A 34 5.99 2.13 4.60
CA ALA A 34 4.81 2.13 5.46
C ALA A 34 3.48 2.24 4.68
N LEU A 35 3.49 2.86 3.49
CA LEU A 35 2.32 2.91 2.61
C LEU A 35 2.09 1.58 1.90
N GLU A 36 3.15 0.92 1.43
CA GLU A 36 3.06 -0.43 0.86
C GLU A 36 2.50 -1.42 1.87
N ASP A 37 3.00 -1.42 3.10
CA ASP A 37 2.47 -2.25 4.19
C ASP A 37 0.98 -1.98 4.47
N TYR A 38 0.54 -0.73 4.35
CA TYR A 38 -0.86 -0.34 4.54
C TYR A 38 -1.75 -0.78 3.37
N GLU A 39 -1.29 -0.61 2.13
CA GLU A 39 -1.99 -1.10 0.94
C GLU A 39 -2.14 -2.62 0.99
N ASP A 40 -1.06 -3.35 1.29
CA ASP A 40 -1.08 -4.80 1.46
C ASP A 40 -2.06 -5.23 2.55
N ALA A 41 -2.10 -4.53 3.69
CA ALA A 41 -3.05 -4.82 4.76
C ALA A 41 -4.50 -4.57 4.33
N VAL A 42 -4.76 -3.48 3.60
CA VAL A 42 -6.10 -3.16 3.08
C VAL A 42 -6.55 -4.19 2.05
N ASP A 43 -5.69 -4.55 1.10
CA ASP A 43 -5.96 -5.59 0.11
C ASP A 43 -6.23 -6.93 0.79
N PHE A 44 -5.48 -7.28 1.83
CA PHE A 44 -5.71 -8.51 2.58
C PHE A 44 -7.05 -8.49 3.35
N GLU A 45 -7.47 -7.34 3.90
CA GLU A 45 -8.80 -7.20 4.51
C GLU A 45 -9.93 -7.34 3.49
N VAL A 46 -9.75 -6.81 2.27
CA VAL A 46 -10.72 -7.00 1.17
C VAL A 46 -10.80 -8.48 0.79
N LEU A 47 -9.66 -9.15 0.62
CA LEU A 47 -9.60 -10.58 0.28
C LEU A 47 -10.27 -11.49 1.32
N LYS A 48 -10.30 -11.12 2.60
CA LYS A 48 -11.05 -11.87 3.64
C LYS A 48 -12.56 -11.87 3.41
N THR A 49 -13.08 -10.86 2.73
CA THR A 49 -14.52 -10.69 2.47
C THR A 49 -14.96 -11.26 1.12
N GLU A 50 -14.00 -11.57 0.24
CA GLU A 50 -14.29 -12.24 -1.01
C GLU A 50 -14.65 -13.72 -0.79
N GLU A 51 -15.49 -14.25 -1.69
CA GLU A 51 -15.88 -15.65 -1.66
C GLU A 51 -14.65 -16.53 -1.95
N THR A 52 -14.16 -17.23 -0.93
CA THR A 52 -13.01 -18.12 -1.06
C THR A 52 -13.41 -19.41 -1.76
N ILE A 53 -12.69 -19.78 -2.83
CA ILE A 53 -12.81 -21.10 -3.46
C ILE A 53 -11.77 -22.05 -2.88
N ASP A 54 -12.14 -23.31 -2.68
CA ASP A 54 -11.18 -24.34 -2.29
C ASP A 54 -10.14 -24.55 -3.40
N TYR A 55 -8.89 -24.78 -3.01
CA TYR A 55 -7.79 -24.89 -3.98
C TYR A 55 -7.97 -26.09 -4.94
N GLU A 56 -8.50 -27.22 -4.48
CA GLU A 56 -8.78 -28.37 -5.34
C GLU A 56 -9.93 -28.09 -6.31
N GLU A 57 -10.91 -27.28 -5.89
CA GLU A 57 -12.00 -26.82 -6.74
C GLU A 57 -11.51 -25.85 -7.82
N TYR A 58 -10.70 -24.86 -7.44
CA TYR A 58 -10.02 -23.95 -8.37
C TYR A 58 -9.16 -24.71 -9.40
N ARG A 59 -8.35 -25.66 -8.93
CA ARG A 59 -7.48 -26.46 -9.79
C ARG A 59 -8.28 -27.24 -10.84
N LYS A 60 -9.41 -27.83 -10.43
CA LYS A 60 -10.31 -28.57 -11.33
C LYS A 60 -11.03 -27.66 -12.32
N SER A 61 -11.41 -26.45 -11.95
CA SER A 61 -12.07 -25.50 -12.86
C SER A 61 -11.12 -24.96 -13.93
N ARG A 62 -9.87 -24.63 -13.55
CA ARG A 62 -8.78 -24.25 -14.47
C ARG A 62 -8.46 -25.36 -15.48
N LEU A 63 -8.29 -26.60 -15.02
CA LEU A 63 -7.98 -27.75 -15.89
C LEU A 63 -9.09 -28.08 -16.89
N LYS A 64 -10.33 -27.68 -16.64
CA LYS A 64 -11.46 -27.85 -17.58
C LYS A 64 -11.55 -26.76 -18.63
N GLN A 65 -10.90 -25.60 -18.43
CA GLN A 65 -10.90 -24.50 -19.40
C GLN A 65 -9.82 -24.65 -20.49
N ASP A 66 -8.77 -25.44 -20.23
CA ASP A 66 -7.66 -25.69 -21.16
C ASP A 66 -7.86 -26.96 -22.05
N VAL A 67 -9.09 -27.49 -22.16
CA VAL A 67 -9.45 -28.67 -23.00
C VAL A 67 -10.54 -28.32 -24.01
#